data_AF-C0C6A0-F1
#
_entry.id   AF-C0C6A0-F1
#
_cell.length_a   1.000
_cell.length_b   1.000
_cell.length_c   1.000
_cell.angle_alpha   90.00
_cell.angle_beta   90.00
_cell.angle_gamma   90.00
#
_symmetry.space_group_name_H-M   'P 1'
#
loop_
_entity.id
_entity.type
_entity.pdbx_description
1 polymer ?
#
loop_
_entity_poly.entity_id
_entity_poly.type
_entity_poly.pdbx_seq_one_letter_code
_entity_poly.pdbx_strand_id
1 'polypeptide(L)'
;MTPIYKVATKHTEEVLKDFIKFSYKVKNPRTGLKLCLFAGCFIILTVAFRDIPSASWSCGIISALILLFVITRRYIAFTKLASVDDNYKNQSDIYFVFGQSGFDVENTEYQEVNNAKYGEISGSYKDDRNYFIAMNNEELYVLPFKDFNMGDAEAFEKFLESKTKTGVIPLKMPLKERIQLMNKMRKAAEAEQDRKIEERRKNKSEKKK
;
A
#
# COMPACT_ATOMS: atom_id res chain seq x y z
N MET A 1 25.69 7.95 -6.61
CA MET A 1 24.85 7.45 -7.72
C MET A 1 24.53 8.61 -8.67
N THR A 2 24.42 8.42 -10.00
CA THR A 2 23.97 9.50 -10.90
C THR A 2 22.45 9.66 -10.80
N PRO A 3 21.94 10.81 -10.32
CA PRO A 3 20.52 11.02 -10.12
C PRO A 3 19.79 11.22 -11.46
N ILE A 4 18.63 10.59 -11.61
CA ILE A 4 17.71 10.74 -12.74
C ILE A 4 16.44 11.45 -12.27
N TYR A 5 15.89 11.01 -11.14
CA TYR A 5 14.76 11.66 -10.48
C TYR A 5 15.12 12.01 -9.05
N LYS A 6 14.56 13.11 -8.57
CA LYS A 6 14.65 13.52 -7.18
C LYS A 6 13.28 13.99 -6.70
N VAL A 7 12.93 13.59 -5.48
CA VAL A 7 11.69 13.96 -4.81
C VAL A 7 12.05 14.42 -3.42
N ALA A 8 11.69 15.66 -3.07
CA ALA A 8 11.90 16.21 -1.73
C ALA A 8 10.54 16.36 -1.08
N THR A 9 10.25 15.51 -0.10
CA THR A 9 8.94 15.47 0.56
C THR A 9 9.08 15.53 2.07
N LYS A 10 7.95 15.75 2.73
CA LYS A 10 7.84 15.77 4.19
C LYS A 10 6.70 14.86 4.62
N HIS A 11 6.81 14.32 5.83
CA HIS A 11 5.68 13.67 6.49
C HIS A 11 4.67 14.74 6.94
N THR A 12 3.87 15.21 5.98
CA THR A 12 2.75 16.13 6.24
C THR A 12 1.50 15.35 6.63
N GLU A 13 0.51 16.06 7.17
CA GLU A 13 -0.80 15.45 7.50
C GLU A 13 -1.44 14.80 6.27
N GLU A 14 -1.30 15.41 5.09
CA GLU A 14 -1.81 14.86 3.84
C GLU A 14 -1.13 13.53 3.50
N VAL A 15 0.19 13.46 3.60
CA VAL A 15 0.99 12.27 3.30
C VAL A 15 0.65 11.12 4.25
N LEU A 16 0.49 11.39 5.55
CA LEU A 16 0.07 10.37 6.53
C LEU A 16 -1.36 9.88 6.25
N LYS A 17 -2.30 10.76 5.89
CA LYS A 17 -3.66 10.37 5.50
C LYS A 17 -3.65 9.50 4.25
N ASP A 18 -2.82 9.83 3.26
CA ASP A 18 -2.69 9.05 2.03
C ASP A 18 -2.01 7.70 2.29
N PHE A 19 -1.03 7.62 3.18
CA PHE A 19 -0.46 6.37 3.68
C PHE A 19 -1.52 5.46 4.33
N ILE A 20 -2.35 6.01 5.22
CA ILE A 20 -3.41 5.23 5.90
C ILE A 20 -4.46 4.75 4.89
N LYS A 21 -4.87 5.62 3.98
CA LYS A 21 -5.80 5.31 2.89
C LYS A 21 -5.25 4.17 2.01
N PHE A 22 -3.96 4.22 1.67
CA PHE A 22 -3.28 3.15 0.95
C PHE A 22 -3.32 1.84 1.75
N SER A 23 -2.87 1.87 3.01
CA SER A 23 -2.81 0.68 3.87
C SER A 23 -4.17 0.00 4.01
N TYR A 24 -5.24 0.78 4.18
CA TYR A 24 -6.61 0.23 4.23
C TYR A 24 -7.12 -0.31 2.90
N LYS A 25 -6.65 0.22 1.78
CA LYS A 25 -7.12 -0.19 0.45
C LYS A 25 -6.35 -1.38 -0.12
N VAL A 26 -5.06 -1.47 0.18
CA VAL A 26 -4.14 -2.44 -0.42
C VAL A 26 -3.76 -3.53 0.58
N LYS A 27 -3.26 -3.18 1.77
CA LYS A 27 -2.90 -4.16 2.80
C LYS A 27 -4.16 -4.77 3.45
N ASN A 28 -5.20 -3.97 3.68
CA ASN A 28 -6.40 -4.38 4.45
C ASN A 28 -7.76 -4.17 3.73
N PRO A 29 -7.93 -4.58 2.46
CA PRO A 29 -9.04 -4.16 1.58
C PRO A 29 -10.44 -4.54 2.08
N ARG A 30 -10.58 -5.62 2.85
CA ARG A 30 -11.88 -6.17 3.28
C ARG A 30 -12.21 -5.89 4.74
N THR A 31 -11.32 -5.25 5.49
CA THR A 31 -11.51 -5.06 6.93
C THR A 31 -12.75 -4.23 7.23
N GLY A 32 -13.02 -3.16 6.45
CA GLY A 32 -14.25 -2.38 6.62
C GLY A 32 -15.51 -3.19 6.37
N LEU A 33 -15.55 -3.95 5.27
CA LEU A 33 -16.71 -4.78 4.91
C LEU A 33 -16.95 -5.90 5.94
N LYS A 34 -15.89 -6.55 6.42
CA LYS A 34 -15.99 -7.56 7.49
C LYS A 34 -16.57 -6.97 8.77
N LEU A 35 -16.12 -5.79 9.18
CA LEU A 35 -16.63 -5.11 10.38
C LEU A 35 -18.11 -4.71 10.22
N CYS A 36 -18.52 -4.21 9.05
CA CYS A 36 -19.93 -3.93 8.78
C CYS A 36 -20.80 -5.19 8.81
N LEU A 37 -20.29 -6.31 8.26
CA LEU A 37 -20.97 -7.60 8.33
C LEU A 37 -21.17 -8.06 9.78
N PHE A 38 -20.11 -7.98 10.60
CA PHE A 38 -20.20 -8.29 12.02
C PHE A 38 -21.20 -7.39 12.76
N ALA A 39 -21.17 -6.08 12.52
CA ALA A 39 -22.14 -5.16 13.08
C ALA A 39 -23.58 -5.56 12.69
N GLY A 40 -23.80 -5.92 11.42
CA GLY A 40 -25.08 -6.42 10.92
C GLY A 40 -25.56 -7.68 11.62
N CYS A 41 -24.68 -8.65 11.85
CA CYS A 41 -25.00 -9.85 12.64
C CYS A 41 -25.49 -9.49 14.05
N PHE A 42 -24.82 -8.57 14.73
CA PHE A 42 -25.25 -8.12 16.07
C PHE A 42 -26.59 -7.36 16.05
N ILE A 43 -26.89 -6.61 14.98
CA ILE A 43 -28.22 -5.99 14.81
C ILE A 43 -29.30 -7.07 14.70
N ILE A 44 -29.06 -8.11 13.90
CA ILE A 44 -30.01 -9.23 13.76
C ILE A 44 -30.21 -9.93 15.11
N LEU A 45 -29.14 -10.17 15.87
CA LEU A 45 -29.23 -10.77 17.21
C LEU A 45 -30.00 -9.88 18.19
N THR A 46 -29.89 -8.55 18.08
CA THR A 46 -30.66 -7.61 18.90
C THR A 46 -32.16 -7.81 18.71
N VAL A 47 -32.60 -8.04 17.47
CA VAL A 47 -34.01 -8.33 17.13
C VAL A 47 -34.41 -9.75 17.54
N ALA A 48 -33.53 -10.74 17.33
CA ALA A 48 -33.80 -12.13 17.66
C ALA A 48 -33.94 -12.38 19.18
N PHE A 49 -33.19 -11.65 20.01
CA PHE A 49 -33.25 -11.74 21.47
C PHE A 49 -34.19 -10.71 22.10
N ARG A 50 -35.15 -10.15 21.35
CA ARG A 50 -36.07 -9.11 21.87
C ARG A 50 -36.77 -9.52 23.16
N ASP A 51 -37.06 -10.81 23.33
CA ASP A 51 -37.74 -11.36 24.51
C ASP A 51 -36.79 -11.56 25.72
N ILE A 52 -35.48 -11.38 25.54
CA ILE A 52 -34.46 -11.41 26.59
C ILE A 52 -33.77 -10.03 26.63
N PRO A 53 -34.29 -9.06 27.41
CA PRO A 53 -33.88 -7.66 27.36
C PRO A 53 -32.37 -7.43 27.59
N SER A 54 -31.76 -8.19 28.50
CA SER A 54 -30.32 -8.10 28.80
C SER A 54 -29.46 -8.49 27.60
N ALA A 55 -29.83 -9.55 26.89
CA ALA A 55 -29.12 -10.02 25.70
C ALA A 55 -29.34 -9.09 24.50
N SER A 56 -30.58 -8.62 24.29
CA SER A 56 -30.92 -7.66 23.24
C SER A 56 -30.13 -6.36 23.39
N TRP A 57 -30.14 -5.75 24.59
CA TRP A 57 -29.42 -4.51 24.87
C TRP A 57 -27.91 -4.64 24.67
N SER A 58 -27.33 -5.74 25.14
CA SER A 58 -25.90 -6.03 24.97
C SER A 58 -25.52 -6.14 23.50
N CYS A 59 -26.31 -6.85 22.69
CA CYS A 59 -26.08 -6.96 21.25
C CYS A 59 -26.21 -5.61 20.54
N GLY A 60 -27.18 -4.78 20.95
CA GLY A 60 -27.39 -3.44 20.41
C GLY A 60 -26.19 -2.52 20.67
N ILE A 61 -25.68 -2.51 21.91
CA ILE A 61 -24.48 -1.74 22.27
C ILE A 61 -23.27 -2.19 21.46
N ILE A 62 -23.03 -3.51 21.39
CA ILE A 62 -21.86 -4.05 20.66
C ILE A 62 -21.93 -3.63 19.19
N SER A 63 -23.10 -3.71 18.55
CA SER A 63 -23.26 -3.25 17.17
C SER A 63 -22.96 -1.76 17.01
N ALA A 64 -23.50 -0.92 17.89
CA ALA A 64 -23.26 0.52 17.87
C ALA A 64 -21.76 0.85 18.03
N LEU A 65 -21.06 0.15 18.93
CA LEU A 65 -19.62 0.30 19.12
C LEU A 65 -18.82 -0.11 17.89
N ILE A 66 -19.19 -1.22 17.22
CA ILE A 66 -18.52 -1.65 15.98
C ILE A 66 -18.72 -0.60 14.87
N LEU A 67 -19.94 -0.08 14.70
CA LEU A 67 -20.21 0.96 13.70
C LEU A 67 -19.45 2.25 14.00
N LEU A 68 -19.43 2.69 15.26
CA LEU A 68 -18.65 3.85 15.70
C LEU A 68 -17.17 3.65 15.41
N PHE A 69 -16.64 2.45 15.68
CA PHE A 69 -15.26 2.09 15.36
C PHE A 69 -14.98 2.14 13.85
N VAL A 70 -15.89 1.63 13.00
CA VAL A 70 -15.73 1.69 11.53
C VAL A 70 -15.59 3.12 11.02
N ILE A 71 -16.32 4.07 11.62
CA ILE A 71 -16.28 5.49 11.25
C ILE A 71 -14.99 6.14 11.79
N THR A 72 -14.68 5.93 13.06
CA THR A 72 -13.58 6.61 13.76
C THR A 72 -12.20 6.02 13.49
N ARG A 73 -12.09 4.76 13.02
CA ARG A 73 -10.80 4.07 12.82
C ARG A 73 -9.76 4.85 12.00
N ARG A 74 -10.19 5.61 10.98
CA ARG A 74 -9.26 6.41 10.16
C ARG A 74 -8.62 7.52 10.97
N TYR A 75 -9.42 8.18 11.80
CA TYR A 75 -8.95 9.21 12.72
C TYR A 75 -8.03 8.61 13.77
N ILE A 76 -8.40 7.48 14.39
CA ILE A 76 -7.56 6.76 15.37
C ILE A 76 -6.22 6.33 14.77
N ALA A 77 -6.23 5.82 13.53
CA ALA A 77 -5.00 5.44 12.83
C ALA A 77 -4.11 6.66 12.57
N PHE A 78 -4.69 7.80 12.19
CA PHE A 78 -3.97 9.04 11.99
C PHE A 78 -3.35 9.55 13.28
N THR A 79 -4.13 9.68 14.36
CA THR A 79 -3.62 10.18 15.64
C THR A 79 -2.52 9.29 16.19
N LYS A 80 -2.68 7.96 16.11
CA LYS A 80 -1.65 7.02 16.54
C LYS A 80 -0.38 7.16 15.68
N LEU A 81 -0.50 7.22 14.36
CA LEU A 81 0.65 7.35 13.47
C LEU A 81 1.37 8.69 13.69
N ALA A 82 0.64 9.80 13.72
CA ALA A 82 1.16 11.13 14.00
C ALA A 82 1.87 11.23 15.37
N SER A 83 1.42 10.48 16.37
CA SER A 83 2.03 10.47 17.71
C SER A 83 3.34 9.66 17.80
N VAL A 84 3.59 8.74 16.87
CA VAL A 84 4.76 7.84 16.90
C VAL A 84 5.76 8.21 15.81
N ASP A 85 5.31 8.82 14.72
CA ASP A 85 6.15 9.21 13.59
C ASP A 85 6.95 10.48 13.91
N ASP A 86 8.24 10.33 14.18
CA ASP A 86 9.10 11.45 14.53
C ASP A 86 9.40 12.36 13.33
N ASN A 87 9.39 11.84 12.10
CA ASN A 87 9.49 12.67 10.89
C ASN A 87 8.28 13.59 10.74
N TYR A 88 7.09 13.11 11.12
CA TYR A 88 5.89 13.93 11.18
C TYR A 88 5.99 15.00 12.28
N LYS A 89 6.49 14.66 13.48
CA LYS A 89 6.62 15.65 14.57
C LYS A 89 7.63 16.75 14.24
N ASN A 90 8.77 16.36 13.70
CA ASN A 90 9.88 17.26 13.42
C ASN A 90 9.73 17.96 12.06
N GLN A 91 8.74 17.55 11.24
CA GLN A 91 8.54 18.03 9.88
C GLN A 91 9.82 17.88 9.02
N SER A 92 10.53 16.77 9.24
CA SER A 92 11.81 16.45 8.62
C SER A 92 11.67 16.34 7.10
N ASP A 93 12.68 16.85 6.40
CA ASP A 93 12.81 16.69 4.96
C ASP A 93 13.35 15.30 4.63
N ILE A 94 12.65 14.61 3.72
CA ILE A 94 13.02 13.30 3.21
C ILE A 94 13.29 13.44 1.72
N TYR A 95 14.50 13.10 1.32
CA TYR A 95 14.96 13.20 -0.06
C TYR A 95 15.07 11.81 -0.67
N PHE A 96 14.35 11.61 -1.76
CA PHE A 96 14.45 10.40 -2.58
C PHE A 96 15.29 10.71 -3.80
N VAL A 97 16.34 9.94 -4.03
CA VAL A 97 17.25 10.10 -5.17
C VAL A 97 17.26 8.82 -5.98
N PHE A 98 16.57 8.83 -7.13
CA PHE A 98 16.48 7.67 -8.01
C PHE A 98 17.56 7.72 -9.09
N GLY A 99 18.34 6.66 -9.21
CA GLY A 99 19.31 6.50 -10.29
C GLY A 99 19.11 5.21 -11.09
N GLN A 100 20.12 4.81 -11.86
CA GLN A 100 20.00 3.68 -12.79
C GLN A 100 19.83 2.30 -12.10
N SER A 101 20.47 2.08 -10.96
CA SER A 101 20.56 0.76 -10.29
C SER A 101 19.68 0.59 -9.04
N GLY A 102 19.10 1.67 -8.54
CA GLY A 102 18.37 1.73 -7.27
C GLY A 102 17.99 3.17 -6.92
N PHE A 103 17.71 3.41 -5.65
CA PHE A 103 17.43 4.74 -5.14
C PHE A 103 17.89 4.88 -3.70
N ASP A 104 18.23 6.10 -3.32
CA ASP A 104 18.62 6.47 -1.96
C ASP A 104 17.47 7.22 -1.31
N VAL A 105 17.20 6.92 -0.04
CA VAL A 105 16.27 7.65 0.82
C VAL A 105 17.08 8.29 1.92
N GLU A 106 17.19 9.62 1.88
CA GLU A 106 17.96 10.41 2.83
C GLU A 106 17.01 11.14 3.76
N ASN A 107 17.27 11.00 5.06
CA ASN A 107 16.59 11.75 6.11
C ASN A 107 17.58 12.72 6.74
N THR A 108 17.42 14.01 6.45
CA THR A 108 18.41 15.03 6.89
C THR A 108 18.47 15.22 8.38
N GLU A 109 17.36 14.95 9.09
CA GLU A 109 17.28 15.13 10.54
C GLU A 109 18.14 14.08 11.29
N TYR A 110 18.16 12.85 10.79
CA TYR A 110 18.87 11.74 11.43
C TYR A 110 20.19 11.38 10.75
N GLN A 111 20.56 12.09 9.68
CA GLN A 111 21.71 11.76 8.83
C GLN A 111 21.70 10.29 8.34
N GLU A 112 20.50 9.73 8.20
CA GLU A 112 20.30 8.37 7.75
C GLU A 112 20.15 8.34 6.23
N VAL A 113 20.91 7.45 5.59
CA VAL A 113 20.83 7.20 4.15
C VAL A 113 20.55 5.71 3.94
N ASN A 114 19.34 5.41 3.50
CA ASN A 114 18.93 4.06 3.16
C ASN A 114 19.04 3.85 1.65
N ASN A 115 19.96 2.98 1.25
CA ASN A 115 20.08 2.54 -0.15
C ASN A 115 19.10 1.39 -0.40
N ALA A 116 18.22 1.57 -1.38
CA ALA A 116 17.24 0.58 -1.79
C ALA A 116 17.46 0.17 -3.25
N LYS A 117 17.26 -1.12 -3.55
CA LYS A 117 17.32 -1.64 -4.92
C LYS A 117 15.93 -1.77 -5.52
N TYR A 118 15.81 -1.61 -6.84
CA TYR A 118 14.52 -1.81 -7.51
C TYR A 118 13.97 -3.23 -7.38
N GLY A 119 14.83 -4.24 -7.20
CA GLY A 119 14.41 -5.62 -6.93
C GLY A 119 13.82 -5.85 -5.53
N GLU A 120 13.95 -4.88 -4.63
CA GLU A 120 13.37 -4.92 -3.28
C GLU A 120 11.96 -4.30 -3.24
N ILE A 121 11.49 -3.74 -4.36
CA ILE A 121 10.13 -3.23 -4.50
C ILE A 121 9.17 -4.42 -4.63
N SER A 122 8.24 -4.54 -3.69
CA SER A 122 7.18 -5.54 -3.69
C SER A 122 6.01 -5.14 -4.61
N GLY A 123 5.79 -3.84 -4.78
CA GLY A 123 4.81 -3.32 -5.73
C GLY A 123 4.75 -1.80 -5.80
N SER A 124 4.29 -1.30 -6.93
CA SER A 124 4.19 0.13 -7.23
C SER A 124 2.74 0.49 -7.54
N TYR A 125 2.29 1.61 -6.99
CA TYR A 125 0.91 2.07 -7.15
C TYR A 125 0.85 3.57 -7.40
N LYS A 126 -0.27 4.04 -7.94
CA LYS A 126 -0.49 5.45 -8.28
C LYS A 126 -1.92 5.87 -7.91
N ASP A 127 -2.09 7.06 -7.34
CA ASP A 127 -3.38 7.76 -7.37
C ASP A 127 -3.27 9.12 -8.06
N ASP A 128 -4.27 9.99 -7.91
CA ASP A 128 -4.28 11.26 -8.63
C ASP A 128 -3.25 12.26 -8.09
N ARG A 129 -2.60 11.97 -6.94
CA ARG A 129 -1.68 12.89 -6.25
C ARG A 129 -0.31 12.30 -5.99
N ASN A 130 -0.20 10.98 -5.80
CA ASN A 130 1.01 10.34 -5.31
C ASN A 130 1.34 9.04 -6.06
N TYR A 131 2.63 8.74 -6.13
CA TYR A 131 3.13 7.38 -6.29
C TYR A 131 3.32 6.73 -4.92
N PHE A 132 3.09 5.42 -4.86
CA PHE A 132 3.31 4.61 -3.67
C PHE A 132 4.24 3.45 -4.04
N ILE A 133 5.37 3.36 -3.36
CA ILE A 133 6.36 2.28 -3.56
C ILE A 133 6.35 1.42 -2.30
N ALA A 134 5.79 0.22 -2.41
CA ALA A 134 5.82 -0.77 -1.35
C ALA A 134 7.09 -1.61 -1.50
N MET A 135 7.83 -1.75 -0.41
CA MET A 135 9.06 -2.53 -0.33
C MET A 135 8.76 -3.94 0.22
N ASN A 136 9.69 -4.88 0.03
CA ASN A 136 9.58 -6.25 0.55
C ASN A 136 9.68 -6.31 2.08
N ASN A 137 10.37 -5.36 2.70
CA ASN A 137 10.50 -5.21 4.16
C ASN A 137 9.27 -4.52 4.80
N GLU A 138 8.14 -4.50 4.10
CA GLU A 138 6.88 -3.86 4.50
C GLU A 138 6.88 -2.31 4.57
N GLU A 139 8.01 -1.65 4.28
CA GLU A 139 8.08 -0.20 4.15
C GLU A 139 7.25 0.29 2.95
N LEU A 140 6.74 1.51 3.08
CA LEU A 140 5.94 2.16 2.06
C LEU A 140 6.38 3.60 1.92
N TYR A 141 6.91 3.94 0.76
CA TYR A 141 7.26 5.30 0.40
C TYR A 141 6.12 5.95 -0.35
N VAL A 142 5.75 7.17 0.06
CA VAL A 142 4.71 7.98 -0.57
C VAL A 142 5.42 9.16 -1.24
N LEU A 143 5.24 9.29 -2.55
CA LEU A 143 5.91 10.30 -3.38
C LEU A 143 4.86 11.20 -4.04
N PRO A 144 4.58 12.37 -3.47
CA PRO A 144 3.65 13.32 -4.08
C PRO A 144 4.18 13.85 -5.42
N PHE A 145 3.32 13.95 -6.44
CA PHE A 145 3.73 14.43 -7.77
C PHE A 145 4.26 15.86 -7.72
N LYS A 146 3.69 16.69 -6.85
CA LYS A 146 4.08 18.08 -6.63
C LYS A 146 5.50 18.23 -6.05
N ASP A 147 6.04 17.17 -5.45
CA ASP A 147 7.31 17.20 -4.71
C ASP A 147 8.50 16.74 -5.58
N PHE A 148 8.26 16.40 -6.86
CA PHE A 148 9.30 16.09 -7.82
C PHE A 148 10.07 17.37 -8.18
N ASN A 149 11.36 17.39 -7.86
CA ASN A 149 12.25 18.52 -8.13
C ASN A 149 13.29 18.21 -9.23
N MET A 150 13.38 16.95 -9.67
CA MET A 150 14.16 16.54 -10.84
C MET A 150 13.45 15.40 -11.57
N GLY A 151 13.39 15.53 -12.90
CA GLY A 151 12.67 14.61 -13.79
C GLY A 151 11.16 14.87 -13.79
N ASP A 152 10.48 14.37 -14.82
CA ASP A 152 9.03 14.54 -14.97
C ASP A 152 8.25 13.45 -14.22
N ALA A 153 7.28 13.86 -13.41
CA ALA A 153 6.44 12.96 -12.64
C ALA A 153 5.57 12.05 -13.52
N GLU A 154 5.16 12.48 -14.71
CA GLU A 154 4.41 11.62 -15.65
C GLU A 154 5.30 10.56 -16.28
N ALA A 155 6.51 10.93 -16.71
CA ALA A 155 7.52 10.00 -17.23
C ALA A 155 8.05 9.02 -16.18
N PHE A 156 7.96 9.36 -14.88
CA PHE A 156 8.43 8.52 -13.78
C PHE A 156 7.77 7.14 -13.76
N GLU A 157 6.49 7.05 -14.14
CA GLU A 157 5.77 5.77 -14.21
C GLU A 157 6.47 4.79 -15.14
N LYS A 158 6.75 5.22 -16.39
CA LYS A 158 7.46 4.39 -17.38
C LYS A 158 8.86 4.01 -16.91
N PHE A 159 9.54 4.94 -16.22
CA PHE A 159 10.84 4.66 -15.63
C PHE A 159 10.74 3.54 -14.59
N LEU A 160 9.81 3.64 -13.64
CA LEU A 160 9.64 2.65 -12.59
C LEU A 160 9.24 1.28 -13.16
N GLU A 161 8.36 1.24 -14.16
CA GLU A 161 8.00 0.01 -14.88
C GLU A 161 9.19 -0.63 -15.59
N SER A 162 10.04 0.18 -16.23
CA SER A 162 11.25 -0.33 -16.90
C SER A 162 12.24 -0.97 -15.93
N LYS A 163 12.31 -0.48 -14.70
CA LYS A 163 13.24 -0.94 -13.66
C LYS A 163 12.73 -2.14 -12.88
N THR A 164 11.45 -2.13 -12.54
CA THR A 164 10.84 -3.19 -11.72
C THR A 164 10.31 -4.35 -12.57
N LYS A 165 10.10 -4.14 -13.88
CA LYS A 165 9.38 -5.05 -14.78
C LYS A 165 7.95 -5.37 -14.31
N THR A 166 7.44 -4.63 -13.33
CA THR A 166 6.09 -4.71 -12.81
C THR A 166 5.36 -3.42 -13.15
N GLY A 167 4.16 -3.52 -13.69
CA GLY A 167 3.33 -2.35 -14.00
C GLY A 167 2.96 -1.56 -12.73
N VAL A 168 2.77 -0.24 -12.88
CA VAL A 168 2.25 0.59 -11.79
C VAL A 168 0.73 0.41 -11.69
N ILE A 169 0.23 0.08 -10.50
CA ILE A 169 -1.19 -0.25 -10.30
C ILE A 169 -1.98 1.01 -9.90
N PRO A 170 -2.95 1.49 -10.71
CA PRO A 170 -3.78 2.62 -10.33
C PRO A 170 -4.71 2.27 -9.16
N LEU A 171 -4.66 3.05 -8.08
CA LEU A 171 -5.49 2.85 -6.89
C LEU A 171 -6.95 3.23 -7.17
N LYS A 172 -7.21 4.28 -7.94
CA LYS A 172 -8.56 4.63 -8.39
C LYS A 172 -8.85 3.97 -9.74
N MET A 173 -9.10 2.67 -9.73
CA MET A 173 -9.66 1.97 -10.88
C MET A 173 -11.16 1.68 -10.69
N PRO A 174 -12.00 1.92 -11.70
CA PRO A 174 -13.31 1.30 -11.82
C PRO A 174 -13.20 -0.23 -11.62
N LEU A 175 -14.19 -0.85 -10.98
CA LEU A 175 -14.17 -2.27 -10.62
C LEU A 175 -13.86 -3.18 -11.82
N LYS A 176 -14.38 -2.83 -13.00
CA LYS A 176 -14.19 -3.55 -14.26
C LYS A 176 -12.72 -3.58 -14.70
N GLU A 177 -12.03 -2.46 -14.66
CA GLU A 177 -10.62 -2.35 -15.02
C GLU A 177 -9.73 -3.05 -13.99
N ARG A 178 -10.08 -2.95 -12.70
CA ARG A 178 -9.37 -3.66 -11.63
C ARG A 178 -9.43 -5.18 -11.82
N ILE A 179 -10.58 -5.72 -12.21
CA ILE A 179 -10.74 -7.15 -12.52
C ILE A 179 -9.89 -7.54 -13.74
N GLN A 180 -9.89 -6.71 -14.78
CA GLN A 180 -9.06 -6.96 -15.97
C GLN A 180 -7.57 -6.96 -15.65
N LEU A 181 -7.10 -6.00 -14.85
CA LEU A 181 -5.71 -5.92 -14.43
C LEU A 181 -5.33 -7.13 -13.57
N MET A 182 -6.14 -7.50 -12.57
CA MET A 182 -5.90 -8.71 -11.78
C MET A 182 -5.81 -9.96 -12.65
N ASN A 183 -6.69 -10.10 -13.64
CA ASN A 183 -6.66 -11.24 -14.56
C ASN A 183 -5.39 -11.24 -15.43
N LYS A 184 -4.93 -10.07 -15.91
CA LYS A 184 -3.65 -9.95 -16.65
C LYS A 184 -2.47 -10.32 -15.76
N MET A 185 -2.41 -9.80 -14.53
CA MET A 185 -1.36 -10.12 -13.56
C MET A 185 -1.36 -11.61 -13.19
N ARG A 186 -2.54 -12.22 -13.01
CA ARG A 186 -2.67 -13.65 -12.74
C ARG A 186 -2.14 -14.49 -13.89
N LYS A 187 -2.53 -14.15 -15.13
CA LYS A 187 -2.01 -14.83 -16.34
C LYS A 187 -0.50 -14.68 -16.50
N ALA A 188 0.06 -13.50 -16.19
CA ALA A 188 1.50 -13.28 -16.23
C ALA A 188 2.23 -14.11 -15.16
N ALA A 189 1.69 -14.19 -13.94
CA ALA A 189 2.24 -15.00 -12.86
C ALA A 189 2.14 -16.51 -13.17
N GLU A 190 1.03 -16.96 -13.73
CA GLU A 190 0.83 -18.34 -14.22
C GLU A 190 1.88 -18.67 -15.31
N ALA A 191 2.06 -17.79 -16.30
CA ALA A 191 3.06 -17.98 -17.36
C ALA A 191 4.51 -18.00 -16.82
N GLU A 192 4.81 -17.20 -15.79
CA GLU A 192 6.13 -17.22 -15.16
C GLU A 192 6.36 -18.50 -14.33
N GLN A 193 5.33 -19.00 -13.64
CA GLN A 193 5.40 -20.29 -12.96
C GLN A 193 5.59 -21.44 -13.95
N ASP A 194 4.86 -21.45 -15.07
CA ASP A 194 4.99 -22.46 -16.12
C ASP A 194 6.41 -22.47 -16.72
N ARG A 195 6.98 -21.30 -17.01
CA ARG A 195 8.38 -21.18 -17.45
C ARG A 195 9.36 -21.76 -16.43
N LYS A 196 9.19 -21.45 -15.14
CA LYS A 196 10.04 -22.00 -14.06
C LYS A 196 9.90 -23.52 -13.94
N ILE A 197 8.72 -24.08 -14.20
CA ILE A 197 8.48 -25.53 -14.22
C ILE A 197 9.18 -26.17 -15.43
N GLU A 198 9.10 -25.56 -16.61
CA GLU A 198 9.78 -26.04 -17.82
C GLU A 198 11.31 -26.01 -17.69
N GLU A 199 11.87 -24.93 -17.15
CA GLU A 199 13.32 -24.84 -16.87
C GLU A 199 13.77 -25.91 -15.88
N ARG A 200 12.99 -26.14 -14.80
CA ARG A 200 13.28 -27.23 -13.84
C ARG A 200 13.21 -28.61 -14.50
N ARG A 201 12.31 -28.82 -15.45
CA ARG A 201 12.20 -30.07 -16.22
C ARG A 201 13.42 -30.26 -17.14
N LYS A 202 13.83 -29.23 -17.88
CA LYS A 202 15.01 -29.26 -18.75
C LYS A 202 16.31 -29.51 -17.97
N ASN A 203 16.51 -28.81 -16.86
CA ASN A 203 17.70 -29.00 -16.01
C ASN A 203 17.75 -30.40 -15.36
N LYS A 204 16.60 -31.04 -15.09
CA LYS A 204 16.55 -32.43 -14.61
C LYS A 204 16.85 -33.45 -15.71
N SER A 205 16.49 -33.18 -16.96
CA SER A 205 16.83 -34.06 -18.08
C SER A 205 18.30 -33.99 -18.46
N GLU A 206 18.94 -32.82 -18.32
CA GLU A 206 20.38 -32.67 -18.58
C GLU A 206 21.25 -33.32 -17.51
N LYS A 207 20.85 -33.31 -16.23
CA LYS A 207 21.56 -34.02 -15.15
C LYS A 207 21.43 -35.55 -15.17
N LYS A 208 20.58 -36.11 -16.05
CA LYS A 208 20.38 -37.55 -16.21
C LYS A 208 21.12 -38.14 -17.42
N LYS A 209 21.80 -37.32 -18.20
CA LYS A 209 22.79 -37.74 -19.21
C LYS A 209 24.19 -37.60 -18.64
#